data_AF-A0A0F9NHB9-F1
#
_entry.id   AF-A0A0F9NHB9-F1
#
_cell.length_a   1.000
_cell.length_b   1.000
_cell.length_c   1.000
_cell.angle_alpha   90.00
_cell.angle_beta   90.00
_cell.angle_gamma   90.00
#
_symmetry.space_group_name_H-M   'P 1'
#
loop_
_entity.id
_entity.type
_entity.pdbx_description
1 polymer ?
#
loop_
_entity_poly.entity_id
_entity_poly.type
_entity_poly.pdbx_seq_one_letter_code
_entity_poly.pdbx_strand_id
1 'polypeptide(L)'
;MITLEQYYDDNYIKWVNLLTAMIHDREEAEDRVQDIFIGLLSRKEFCEGLIARGEMDKYLWCAVTRQRTQVFREQYKRVPTVSIDTDNVDFLSSIQESNQDITATEKVELEDFYKEAVELLDNSRRLISECGFETVGEVRQYIFVQYVRNGRTFQEIGKLIGMTHQNISVHYKKIVVILTPMIEEFIGRKLNTPRK
;
A
#
# COMPACT_ATOMS: atom_id res chain seq x y z
N MET A 1 -13.99 -8.96 -39.18
CA MET A 1 -12.77 -8.95 -38.35
C MET A 1 -12.98 -7.85 -37.32
N ILE A 2 -12.85 -8.16 -36.03
CA ILE A 2 -13.01 -7.17 -34.95
C ILE A 2 -11.74 -6.34 -34.90
N THR A 3 -11.86 -5.01 -34.94
CA THR A 3 -10.72 -4.09 -34.83
C THR A 3 -10.33 -3.88 -33.37
N LEU A 4 -9.13 -3.35 -33.13
CA LEU A 4 -8.68 -3.02 -31.78
C LEU A 4 -9.59 -1.97 -31.10
N GLU A 5 -10.05 -0.97 -31.84
CA GLU A 5 -10.96 0.08 -31.35
C GLU A 5 -12.32 -0.51 -30.96
N GLN A 6 -12.84 -1.43 -31.76
CA GLN A 6 -14.13 -2.05 -31.49
C GLN A 6 -14.06 -3.00 -30.29
N TYR A 7 -12.96 -3.74 -30.17
CA TYR A 7 -12.69 -4.53 -28.95
C TYR A 7 -12.57 -3.64 -27.71
N TYR A 8 -11.94 -2.47 -27.82
CA TYR A 8 -11.83 -1.49 -26.74
C TYR A 8 -13.20 -1.02 -26.28
N ASP A 9 -14.04 -0.53 -27.20
CA ASP A 9 -15.39 -0.04 -26.89
C ASP A 9 -16.24 -1.12 -26.20
N ASP A 10 -16.17 -2.36 -26.70
CA ASP A 10 -16.94 -3.48 -26.16
C ASP A 10 -16.48 -3.93 -24.76
N ASN A 11 -15.20 -3.72 -24.40
CA ASN A 11 -14.60 -4.30 -23.20
C ASN A 11 -14.04 -3.27 -22.21
N TYR A 12 -14.09 -1.97 -22.50
CA TYR A 12 -13.51 -0.92 -21.66
C TYR A 12 -14.00 -1.01 -20.21
N ILE A 13 -15.34 -1.02 -20.03
CA ILE A 13 -15.97 -1.08 -18.70
C ILE A 13 -15.56 -2.34 -17.93
N LYS A 14 -15.41 -3.48 -18.61
CA LYS A 14 -14.96 -4.75 -18.01
C LYS A 14 -13.56 -4.60 -17.43
N TRP A 15 -12.62 -4.02 -18.18
CA TRP A 15 -11.23 -3.84 -17.73
C TRP A 15 -11.12 -2.79 -16.64
N VAL A 16 -11.88 -1.70 -16.72
CA VAL A 16 -11.97 -0.69 -15.66
C VAL A 16 -12.48 -1.32 -14.38
N ASN A 17 -13.63 -2.00 -14.40
CA ASN A 17 -14.20 -2.63 -13.21
C ASN A 17 -13.24 -3.65 -12.57
N LEU A 18 -12.53 -4.42 -13.39
CA LEU A 18 -11.50 -5.34 -12.91
C LEU A 18 -10.37 -4.60 -12.20
N LEU A 19 -9.83 -3.53 -12.80
CA LEU A 19 -8.73 -2.78 -12.22
C LEU A 19 -9.18 -2.03 -10.96
N THR A 20 -10.36 -1.40 -10.97
CA THR A 20 -10.98 -0.77 -9.80
C THR A 20 -11.10 -1.75 -8.64
N ALA A 21 -11.50 -3.00 -8.89
CA ALA A 21 -11.56 -4.02 -7.84
C ALA A 21 -10.17 -4.37 -7.26
N MET A 22 -9.09 -4.14 -8.01
CA MET A 22 -7.71 -4.41 -7.58
C MET A 22 -7.03 -3.24 -6.87
N ILE A 23 -7.40 -1.99 -7.20
CA ILE A 23 -6.72 -0.78 -6.72
C ILE A 23 -7.63 0.12 -5.87
N HIS A 24 -8.93 -0.16 -5.82
CA HIS A 24 -9.95 0.58 -5.07
C HIS A 24 -10.08 2.07 -5.44
N ASP A 25 -9.67 2.43 -6.65
CA ASP A 25 -9.76 3.77 -7.21
C ASP A 25 -10.28 3.65 -8.65
N ARG A 26 -11.45 4.23 -8.92
CA ARG A 26 -12.11 4.12 -10.23
C ARG A 26 -11.53 5.08 -11.25
N GLU A 27 -11.23 6.31 -10.83
CA GLU A 27 -10.72 7.36 -11.73
C GLU A 27 -9.33 6.97 -12.24
N GLU A 28 -8.45 6.56 -11.32
CA GLU A 28 -7.12 6.05 -11.65
C GLU A 28 -7.18 4.76 -12.50
N ALA A 29 -8.22 3.92 -12.30
CA ALA A 29 -8.41 2.73 -13.12
C ALA A 29 -8.84 3.07 -14.55
N GLU A 30 -9.70 4.06 -14.74
CA GLU A 30 -10.13 4.56 -16.05
C GLU A 30 -8.93 5.10 -16.84
N ASP A 31 -8.13 5.97 -16.23
CA ASP A 31 -6.93 6.55 -16.84
C ASP A 31 -5.93 5.47 -17.27
N ARG A 32 -5.65 4.49 -16.39
CA ARG A 32 -4.66 3.45 -16.70
C ARG A 32 -5.12 2.46 -17.75
N VAL A 33 -6.41 2.15 -17.79
CA VAL A 33 -6.96 1.32 -18.87
C VAL A 33 -6.83 2.08 -20.20
N GLN A 34 -7.16 3.38 -20.23
CA GLN A 34 -6.95 4.19 -21.43
C GLN A 34 -5.48 4.20 -21.86
N ASP A 35 -4.54 4.40 -20.94
CA ASP A 35 -3.09 4.38 -21.24
C ASP A 35 -2.62 3.04 -21.82
N ILE A 36 -3.12 1.92 -21.29
CA ILE A 36 -2.83 0.60 -21.86
C ILE A 36 -3.26 0.57 -23.32
N PHE A 37 -4.50 0.96 -23.62
CA PHE A 37 -5.04 0.88 -24.98
C PHE A 37 -4.37 1.88 -25.93
N ILE A 38 -4.06 3.10 -25.48
CA ILE A 38 -3.26 4.08 -26.24
C ILE A 38 -1.89 3.48 -26.60
N GLY A 39 -1.23 2.83 -25.65
CA GLY A 39 0.03 2.14 -25.89
C GLY A 39 -0.09 1.02 -26.94
N LEU A 40 -1.23 0.33 -26.98
CA LEU A 40 -1.50 -0.76 -27.94
C LEU A 40 -1.80 -0.26 -29.36
N LEU A 41 -2.24 0.98 -29.54
CA LEU A 41 -2.45 1.55 -30.88
C LEU A 41 -1.18 1.52 -31.74
N SER A 42 -0.01 1.70 -31.12
CA SER A 42 1.30 1.60 -31.80
C SER A 42 1.60 0.19 -32.35
N ARG A 43 0.85 -0.83 -31.92
CA ARG A 43 1.02 -2.24 -32.29
C ARG A 43 -0.30 -2.84 -32.79
N LYS A 44 -1.15 -2.02 -33.42
CA LYS A 44 -2.51 -2.37 -33.83
C LYS A 44 -2.61 -3.72 -34.57
N GLU A 45 -1.81 -3.94 -35.60
CA GLU A 45 -1.86 -5.19 -36.40
C GLU A 45 -1.58 -6.45 -35.56
N PHE A 46 -0.66 -6.36 -34.60
CA PHE A 46 -0.36 -7.45 -33.67
C PHE A 46 -1.56 -7.73 -32.75
N CYS A 47 -2.20 -6.67 -32.24
CA CYS A 47 -3.37 -6.78 -31.38
C CYS A 47 -4.58 -7.33 -32.12
N GLU A 48 -4.83 -6.90 -33.35
CA GLU A 48 -5.89 -7.45 -34.20
C GLU A 48 -5.65 -8.93 -34.53
N GLY A 49 -4.38 -9.32 -34.71
CA GLY A 49 -3.99 -10.72 -34.81
C GLY A 49 -4.29 -11.54 -33.54
N LEU A 50 -4.13 -10.96 -32.35
CA LEU A 50 -4.50 -11.60 -31.07
C LEU A 50 -6.02 -11.70 -30.90
N ILE A 51 -6.77 -10.66 -31.32
CA ILE A 51 -8.24 -10.66 -31.29
C ILE A 51 -8.78 -11.77 -32.18
N ALA A 52 -8.26 -11.89 -33.41
CA ALA A 52 -8.67 -12.96 -34.34
C ALA A 52 -8.41 -14.36 -33.79
N ARG A 53 -7.39 -14.53 -32.93
CA ARG A 53 -7.07 -15.79 -32.25
C ARG A 53 -7.79 -15.99 -30.91
N GLY A 54 -8.54 -15.00 -30.42
CA GLY A 54 -9.19 -15.06 -29.10
C GLY A 54 -8.22 -14.97 -27.92
N GLU A 55 -7.01 -14.44 -28.12
CA GLU A 55 -5.94 -14.39 -27.11
C GLU A 55 -5.82 -13.01 -26.44
N MET A 56 -6.58 -12.01 -26.93
CA MET A 56 -6.49 -10.62 -26.48
C MET A 56 -6.82 -10.45 -25.01
N ASP A 57 -7.84 -11.14 -24.48
CA ASP A 57 -8.21 -11.09 -23.07
C ASP A 57 -7.07 -11.51 -22.15
N LYS A 58 -6.37 -12.61 -22.49
CA LYS A 58 -5.24 -13.10 -21.70
C LYS A 58 -4.07 -12.11 -21.71
N TYR A 59 -3.85 -11.48 -22.86
CA TYR A 59 -2.81 -10.46 -23.02
C TYR A 59 -3.13 -9.22 -22.17
N LEU A 60 -4.36 -8.72 -22.25
CA LEU A 60 -4.81 -7.55 -21.47
C LEU A 60 -4.89 -7.84 -19.98
N TRP A 61 -5.30 -9.03 -19.57
CA TRP A 61 -5.26 -9.46 -18.17
C TRP A 61 -3.86 -9.25 -17.58
N CYS A 62 -2.81 -9.65 -18.31
CA CYS A 62 -1.43 -9.45 -17.87
C CYS A 62 -1.05 -7.97 -17.80
N ALA A 63 -1.51 -7.14 -18.74
CA ALA A 63 -1.25 -5.70 -18.74
C ALA A 63 -1.95 -4.98 -17.57
N VAL A 64 -3.23 -5.29 -17.35
CA VAL A 64 -4.06 -4.70 -16.29
C VAL A 64 -3.58 -5.13 -14.91
N THR A 65 -3.26 -6.41 -14.70
CA THR A 65 -2.72 -6.87 -13.41
C THR A 65 -1.36 -6.26 -13.08
N ARG A 66 -0.54 -5.91 -14.08
CA ARG A 66 0.71 -5.15 -13.87
C ARG A 66 0.46 -3.73 -13.39
N GLN A 67 -0.63 -3.09 -13.81
CA GLN A 67 -0.98 -1.73 -13.35
C GLN A 67 -1.18 -1.67 -11.85
N ARG A 68 -1.75 -2.70 -11.22
CA ARG A 68 -1.81 -2.80 -9.75
C ARG A 68 -0.44 -2.59 -9.11
N THR A 69 0.57 -3.31 -9.60
CA THR A 69 1.94 -3.19 -9.08
C THR A 69 2.52 -1.80 -9.34
N GLN A 70 2.19 -1.20 -10.48
CA GLN A 70 2.65 0.13 -10.86
C GLN A 70 1.99 1.24 -10.01
N VAL A 71 0.67 1.18 -9.79
CA VAL A 71 -0.08 2.05 -8.87
C VAL A 71 0.58 2.04 -7.50
N PHE A 72 0.79 0.86 -6.92
CA PHE A 72 1.45 0.78 -5.62
C PHE A 72 2.88 1.35 -5.70
N ARG A 73 3.66 1.06 -6.75
CA ARG A 73 5.01 1.65 -6.96
C ARG A 73 5.01 3.16 -7.11
N GLU A 74 3.99 3.74 -7.71
CA GLU A 74 3.86 5.18 -7.93
C GLU A 74 3.30 5.87 -6.68
N GLN A 75 2.39 5.24 -5.94
CA GLN A 75 2.04 5.62 -4.57
C GLN A 75 3.26 5.55 -3.65
N TYR A 76 4.13 4.54 -3.79
CA TYR A 76 5.42 4.46 -3.09
C TYR A 76 6.41 5.58 -3.49
N LYS A 77 6.19 6.27 -4.62
CA LYS A 77 7.00 7.42 -5.08
C LYS A 77 6.31 8.77 -4.86
N ARG A 78 5.02 8.80 -4.51
CA ARG A 78 4.34 10.04 -4.13
C ARG A 78 5.03 10.56 -2.88
N VAL A 79 5.67 11.72 -3.03
CA VAL A 79 6.20 12.49 -1.91
C VAL A 79 5.01 12.76 -0.99
N PRO A 80 5.08 12.38 0.29
CA PRO A 80 4.05 12.72 1.27
C PRO A 80 3.72 14.21 1.15
N THR A 81 2.46 14.56 0.86
CA THR A 81 2.00 15.96 0.78
C THR A 81 2.12 16.66 2.13
N VAL A 82 2.17 15.88 3.20
CA VAL A 82 2.66 16.29 4.52
C VAL A 82 4.12 15.89 4.59
N SER A 83 5.03 16.83 4.76
CA SER A 83 6.46 16.59 4.97
C SER A 83 6.70 15.57 6.11
N ILE A 84 6.75 14.28 5.79
CA ILE A 84 7.29 13.26 6.70
C ILE A 84 8.80 13.36 6.55
N ASP A 85 9.35 14.34 7.24
CA ASP A 85 10.77 14.56 7.32
C ASP A 85 11.41 13.28 7.90
N THR A 86 12.41 12.75 7.21
CA THR A 86 12.94 11.40 7.51
C THR A 86 13.79 11.41 8.78
N ASP A 87 14.22 12.60 9.20
CA ASP A 87 14.85 12.89 10.49
C ASP A 87 13.84 13.40 11.54
N ASN A 88 12.57 13.56 11.17
CA ASN A 88 11.46 14.08 11.98
C ASN A 88 10.22 13.18 11.82
N VAL A 89 10.39 11.89 12.10
CA VAL A 89 9.30 10.91 12.19
C VAL A 89 8.50 11.20 13.46
N ASP A 90 7.82 12.34 13.47
CA ASP A 90 7.26 12.94 14.68
C ASP A 90 5.80 12.53 14.93
N PHE A 91 5.24 11.66 14.08
CA PHE A 91 3.88 11.16 14.27
C PHE A 91 3.81 9.96 15.22
N LEU A 92 4.74 8.99 15.10
CA LEU A 92 4.73 7.82 15.98
C LEU A 92 5.34 8.11 17.37
N SER A 93 6.21 9.12 17.47
CA SER A 93 6.62 9.73 18.75
C SER A 93 5.46 10.50 19.40
N SER A 94 4.63 11.22 18.63
CA SER A 94 3.45 11.91 19.19
C SER A 94 2.43 10.95 19.82
N ILE A 95 2.31 9.72 19.30
CA ILE A 95 1.53 8.65 19.92
C ILE A 95 2.20 8.16 21.22
N GLN A 96 3.53 8.07 21.29
CA GLN A 96 4.24 7.74 22.53
C GLN A 96 4.08 8.80 23.61
N GLU A 97 4.16 10.09 23.25
CA GLU A 97 3.98 11.19 24.20
C GLU A 97 2.54 11.24 24.72
N SER A 98 1.56 10.89 23.88
CA SER A 98 0.16 10.82 24.32
C SER A 98 -0.09 9.78 25.42
N ASN A 99 0.70 8.70 25.53
CA ASN A 99 0.50 7.60 26.49
C ASN A 99 0.61 8.00 27.96
N GLN A 100 1.07 9.21 28.29
CA GLN A 100 1.19 9.66 29.67
C GLN A 100 -0.10 10.28 30.26
N ASP A 101 -1.06 10.73 29.42
CA ASP A 101 -2.28 11.45 29.86
C ASP A 101 -3.58 10.95 29.19
N ILE A 102 -3.65 9.67 28.84
CA ILE A 102 -4.78 9.10 28.10
C ILE A 102 -5.98 8.81 29.03
N THR A 103 -7.13 9.41 28.75
CA THR A 103 -8.41 9.05 29.38
C THR A 103 -8.84 7.64 28.99
N ALA A 104 -9.67 6.96 29.79
CA ALA A 104 -10.06 5.55 29.51
C ALA A 104 -10.60 5.31 28.08
N THR A 105 -11.25 6.31 27.48
CA THR A 105 -11.80 6.27 26.12
C THR A 105 -10.70 6.31 25.05
N GLU A 106 -9.74 7.22 25.17
CA GLU A 106 -8.63 7.35 24.22
C GLU A 106 -7.72 6.11 24.24
N LYS A 107 -7.68 5.37 25.36
CA LYS A 107 -6.92 4.11 25.48
C LYS A 107 -7.55 3.00 24.66
N VAL A 108 -8.89 2.95 24.61
CA VAL A 108 -9.62 1.97 23.79
C VAL A 108 -9.41 2.28 22.31
N GLU A 109 -9.55 3.54 21.91
CA GLU A 109 -9.29 3.98 20.53
C GLU A 109 -7.85 3.69 20.08
N LEU A 110 -6.87 3.82 20.99
CA LEU A 110 -5.48 3.52 20.70
C LEU A 110 -5.23 2.01 20.55
N GLU A 111 -5.84 1.17 21.39
CA GLU A 111 -5.72 -0.29 21.27
C GLU A 111 -6.46 -0.81 20.01
N ASP A 112 -7.60 -0.23 19.64
CA ASP A 112 -8.28 -0.53 18.38
C ASP A 112 -7.41 -0.13 17.18
N PHE A 113 -6.76 1.05 17.24
CA PHE A 113 -5.77 1.47 16.24
C PHE A 113 -4.61 0.46 16.15
N TYR A 114 -4.05 0.02 17.27
CA TYR A 114 -2.96 -0.97 17.22
C TYR A 114 -3.40 -2.31 16.63
N LYS A 115 -4.63 -2.75 16.93
CA LYS A 115 -5.18 -4.00 16.40
C LYS A 115 -5.35 -3.93 14.89
N GLU A 116 -6.00 -2.88 14.38
CA GLU A 116 -6.22 -2.69 12.95
C GLU A 116 -4.88 -2.51 12.21
N ALA A 117 -3.93 -1.78 12.78
CA ALA A 117 -2.59 -1.64 12.22
C ALA A 117 -1.87 -3.00 12.11
N VAL A 118 -1.98 -3.87 13.12
CA VAL A 118 -1.38 -5.22 13.08
C VAL A 118 -2.04 -6.08 11.99
N GLU A 119 -3.37 -6.02 11.85
CA GLU A 119 -4.11 -6.73 10.81
C GLU A 119 -3.71 -6.26 9.39
N LEU A 120 -3.56 -4.96 9.17
CA LEU A 120 -3.12 -4.38 7.89
C LEU A 120 -1.67 -4.73 7.53
N LEU A 121 -0.82 -4.94 8.53
CA LEU A 121 0.56 -5.35 8.34
C LEU A 121 0.72 -6.85 8.06
N ASP A 122 -0.34 -7.64 8.19
CA ASP A 122 -0.28 -9.07 7.91
C ASP A 122 0.16 -9.34 6.46
N ASN A 123 1.12 -10.25 6.32
CA ASN A 123 1.70 -10.57 5.03
C ASN A 123 2.36 -11.95 5.08
N SER A 124 1.65 -12.95 4.54
CA SER A 124 2.08 -14.35 4.50
C SER A 124 3.29 -14.65 3.61
N ARG A 125 3.87 -13.64 2.96
CA ARG A 125 5.09 -13.84 2.17
C ARG A 125 6.21 -14.32 3.08
N ARG A 126 6.76 -15.48 2.75
CA ARG A 126 7.91 -16.06 3.46
C ARG A 126 9.09 -15.09 3.45
N LEU A 127 9.69 -14.92 4.62
CA LEU A 127 10.89 -14.12 4.76
C LEU A 127 12.10 -14.87 4.23
N ILE A 128 12.97 -14.16 3.50
CA ILE A 128 14.20 -14.76 2.92
C ILE A 128 15.37 -14.63 3.90
N SER A 129 15.31 -13.74 4.89
CA SER A 129 16.38 -13.55 5.87
C SER A 129 16.22 -14.49 7.07
N GLU A 130 17.35 -14.90 7.64
CA GLU A 130 17.42 -15.57 8.94
C GLU A 130 17.16 -14.57 10.07
N CYS A 131 15.90 -14.20 10.27
CA CYS A 131 15.44 -13.69 11.57
C CYS A 131 14.36 -14.63 12.09
N GLY A 132 14.15 -14.69 13.41
CA GLY A 132 13.25 -15.65 14.07
C GLY A 132 11.75 -15.52 13.76
N PHE A 133 11.38 -14.98 12.60
CA PHE A 133 10.04 -14.80 12.08
C PHE A 133 9.90 -15.52 10.74
N GLU A 134 8.73 -16.08 10.48
CA GLU A 134 8.46 -16.89 9.29
C GLU A 134 8.06 -16.01 8.10
N THR A 135 7.38 -14.90 8.38
CA THR A 135 6.77 -14.05 7.36
C THR A 135 7.23 -12.59 7.42
N VAL A 136 7.07 -11.90 6.29
CA VAL A 136 7.28 -10.45 6.18
C VAL A 136 6.32 -9.69 7.09
N GLY A 137 5.10 -10.20 7.27
CA GLY A 137 4.07 -9.59 8.10
C GLY A 137 4.47 -9.55 9.57
N GLU A 138 4.87 -10.69 10.11
CA GLU A 138 5.32 -10.81 11.50
C GLU A 138 6.49 -9.86 11.82
N VAL A 139 7.47 -9.77 10.91
CA VAL A 139 8.59 -8.82 11.08
C VAL A 139 8.08 -7.38 11.15
N ARG A 140 7.14 -7.01 10.29
CA ARG A 140 6.60 -5.65 10.25
C ARG A 140 5.75 -5.33 11.48
N GLN A 141 4.88 -6.25 11.89
CA GLN A 141 4.10 -6.14 13.11
C GLN A 141 5.02 -5.97 14.33
N TYR A 142 6.08 -6.78 14.42
CA TYR A 142 7.05 -6.67 15.50
C TYR A 142 7.77 -5.31 15.50
N ILE A 143 8.27 -4.86 14.34
CA ILE A 143 8.92 -3.54 14.20
C ILE A 143 7.96 -2.42 14.61
N PHE A 144 6.71 -2.48 14.15
CA PHE A 144 5.68 -1.50 14.49
C PHE A 144 5.44 -1.44 16.01
N VAL A 145 5.20 -2.58 16.66
CA VAL A 145 4.99 -2.62 18.12
C VAL A 145 6.23 -2.12 18.88
N GLN A 146 7.43 -2.57 18.51
CA GLN A 146 8.63 -2.17 19.24
C GLN A 146 8.98 -0.70 19.07
N TYR A 147 8.75 -0.13 17.88
CA TYR A 147 9.04 1.28 17.62
C TYR A 147 7.94 2.18 18.19
N VAL A 148 6.68 1.92 17.85
CA VAL A 148 5.55 2.82 18.15
C VAL A 148 5.06 2.66 19.59
N ARG A 149 4.92 1.42 20.08
CA ARG A 149 4.40 1.17 21.43
C ARG A 149 5.51 1.24 22.48
N ASN A 150 6.69 0.69 22.16
CA ASN A 150 7.76 0.51 23.15
C ASN A 150 8.92 1.50 23.02
N GLY A 151 8.95 2.36 21.99
CA GLY A 151 9.96 3.41 21.85
C GLY A 151 11.37 2.94 21.55
N ARG A 152 11.53 1.71 21.05
CA ARG A 152 12.86 1.19 20.72
C ARG A 152 13.36 1.80 19.42
N THR A 153 14.65 2.10 19.37
CA THR A 153 15.33 2.55 18.15
C THR A 153 15.47 1.41 17.14
N PHE A 154 15.64 1.74 15.85
CA PHE A 154 15.88 0.72 14.82
C PHE A 154 17.13 -0.13 15.07
N GLN A 155 18.15 0.45 15.72
CA GLN A 155 19.35 -0.30 16.09
C GLN A 155 19.04 -1.36 17.17
N GLU A 156 18.23 -1.02 18.17
CA GLU A 156 17.83 -1.97 19.21
C GLU A 156 16.92 -3.06 18.65
N ILE A 157 15.95 -2.71 17.81
CA ILE A 157 15.06 -3.67 17.15
C ILE A 157 15.88 -4.62 16.27
N GLY A 158 16.80 -4.08 15.47
CA GLY A 158 17.69 -4.88 14.62
C GLY A 158 18.53 -5.89 15.41
N LYS A 159 19.07 -5.48 16.57
CA LYS A 159 19.79 -6.40 17.47
C LYS A 159 18.91 -7.52 18.03
N LEU A 160 17.65 -7.22 18.37
CA LEU A 160 16.73 -8.22 18.93
C LEU A 160 16.36 -9.31 17.93
N ILE A 161 16.27 -8.96 16.65
CA ILE A 161 15.77 -9.86 15.61
C ILE A 161 16.84 -10.28 14.61
N GLY A 162 18.11 -9.93 14.84
CA GLY A 162 19.21 -10.31 13.95
C GLY A 162 19.20 -9.62 12.59
N MET A 163 18.62 -8.42 12.48
CA MET A 163 18.55 -7.64 11.25
C MET A 163 19.42 -6.37 11.33
N THR A 164 19.95 -5.95 10.17
CA THR A 164 20.68 -4.68 10.08
C THR A 164 19.73 -3.49 10.19
N HIS A 165 20.24 -2.34 10.65
CA HIS A 165 19.50 -1.08 10.66
C HIS A 165 18.84 -0.76 9.30
N GLN A 166 19.56 -1.01 8.21
CA GLN A 166 19.07 -0.76 6.85
C GLN A 166 17.87 -1.64 6.51
N ASN A 167 17.89 -2.92 6.90
CA ASN A 167 16.76 -3.82 6.69
C ASN A 167 15.55 -3.38 7.53
N ILE A 168 15.76 -3.04 8.81
CA ILE A 168 14.70 -2.47 9.66
C ILE A 168 14.08 -1.22 9.01
N SER A 169 14.92 -0.30 8.52
CA SER A 169 14.46 0.92 7.84
C SER A 169 13.63 0.62 6.58
N VAL A 170 14.00 -0.39 5.77
CA VAL A 170 13.22 -0.81 4.60
C VAL A 170 11.84 -1.35 5.00
N HIS A 171 11.78 -2.19 6.05
CA HIS A 171 10.51 -2.69 6.57
C HIS A 171 9.67 -1.55 7.16
N TYR A 172 10.29 -0.63 7.88
CA TYR A 172 9.64 0.52 8.48
C TYR A 172 9.03 1.47 7.43
N LYS A 173 9.76 1.78 6.35
CA LYS A 173 9.20 2.56 5.23
C LYS A 173 7.96 1.90 4.64
N LYS A 174 7.90 0.57 4.60
CA LYS A 174 6.71 -0.17 4.16
C LYS A 174 5.57 -0.11 5.18
N ILE A 175 5.87 -0.18 6.47
CA ILE A 175 4.89 0.00 7.54
C ILE A 175 4.22 1.36 7.41
N VAL A 176 5.02 2.43 7.30
CA VAL A 176 4.50 3.80 7.15
C VAL A 176 3.53 3.87 5.98
N VAL A 177 3.92 3.40 4.80
CA VAL A 177 3.05 3.48 3.61
C VAL A 177 1.76 2.66 3.76
N ILE A 178 1.82 1.48 4.38
CA ILE A 178 0.64 0.64 4.61
C ILE A 178 -0.32 1.34 5.58
N LEU A 179 0.22 1.99 6.61
CA LEU A 179 -0.57 2.59 7.68
C LEU A 179 -0.93 4.06 7.43
N THR A 180 -0.30 4.75 6.48
CA THR A 180 -0.58 6.16 6.17
C THR A 180 -2.07 6.45 5.97
N PRO A 181 -2.85 5.68 5.19
CA PRO A 181 -4.27 5.97 5.01
C PRO A 181 -5.06 5.90 6.32
N MET A 182 -4.77 4.89 7.14
CA MET A 182 -5.38 4.69 8.45
C MET A 182 -4.99 5.81 9.43
N ILE A 183 -3.73 6.22 9.39
CA ILE A 183 -3.19 7.33 10.18
C ILE A 183 -3.88 8.65 9.80
N GLU A 184 -3.98 8.94 8.50
CA GLU A 184 -4.65 10.14 8.00
C GLU A 184 -6.12 10.18 8.39
N GLU A 185 -6.81 9.04 8.34
CA GLU A 185 -8.20 8.92 8.79
C GLU A 185 -8.32 9.16 10.30
N PHE A 186 -7.43 8.58 11.11
CA PHE A 186 -7.41 8.76 12.56
C PHE A 186 -7.16 10.23 12.95
N ILE A 187 -6.21 10.90 12.28
CA ILE A 187 -5.95 12.34 12.47
C ILE A 187 -7.14 13.18 12.01
N GLY A 188 -7.69 12.89 10.82
CA GLY A 188 -8.83 13.61 10.26
C GLY A 188 -10.08 13.52 11.14
N ARG A 189 -10.30 12.37 11.79
CA ARG A 189 -11.35 12.21 12.81
C ARG A 189 -11.08 13.07 14.04
N LYS A 190 -9.85 13.09 14.57
CA LYS A 190 -9.48 13.92 15.74
C LYS A 190 -9.57 15.43 15.47
N LEU A 191 -9.23 15.91 14.27
CA LEU A 191 -9.36 17.32 13.89
C LEU A 191 -10.82 17.79 13.80
N ASN A 192 -11.73 16.89 13.43
CA ASN A 192 -13.16 17.18 13.28
C ASN A 192 -13.99 16.90 14.54
N THR A 193 -13.36 16.39 15.61
CA THR A 193 -14.05 16.18 16.89
C THR A 193 -14.01 17.49 17.69
N PRO A 194 -15.15 18.14 17.99
CA PRO A 194 -15.13 19.37 18.78
C PRO A 194 -14.54 19.05 20.15
N ARG A 195 -13.45 19.75 20.50
CA ARG A 195 -12.88 19.71 21.85
C ARG A 195 -13.99 20.08 22.85
N LYS A 196 -14.38 19.13 23.68
CA LYS A 196 -15.25 19.36 24.84
C LYS A 196 -14.42 19.75 26.04
#